data_AF-A0A8B6GP66-F1
#
_entry.id   AF-A0A8B6GP66-F1
#
_cell.length_a   1.000
_cell.length_b   1.000
_cell.length_c   1.000
_cell.angle_alpha   90.00
_cell.angle_beta   90.00
_cell.angle_gamma   90.00
#
_symmetry.space_group_name_H-M   'P 1'
#
loop_
_entity.id
_entity.type
_entity.pdbx_description
1 polymer ?
#
loop_
_entity_poly.entity_id
_entity_poly.type
_entity_poly.pdbx_seq_one_letter_code
_entity_poly.pdbx_strand_id
1 'polypeptide(L)'
;MSSDCFCKLCGIIFLLALEITDLVLDWDFYVEVVNTTQEPINTAKKLHTAILVFAIFGTCACVASILVKIVCVLRKKDDTFFVILSLISTWFEDFPQIILAMIVAFKSSELIDNVQVIKAGYAIVEAVILILRSMWLCRIKEMCIKYCCCDCIDDDDDYDVDEENANKSWIKTAIIFDLIGVVIILLCAIILMVELQIDAFKYTNVIGHFANSTMSTWNATYQ
;
A
#
# COMPACT_ATOMS: atom_id res chain seq x y z
N MET A 1 -26.57 -6.83 20.68
CA MET A 1 -25.20 -6.39 20.32
C MET A 1 -25.31 -4.92 19.95
N SER A 2 -24.58 -4.01 20.62
CA SER A 2 -24.67 -2.57 20.31
C SER A 2 -24.22 -2.30 18.87
N SER A 3 -24.87 -1.36 18.17
CA SER A 3 -24.53 -0.92 16.81
C SER A 3 -23.04 -0.56 16.68
N ASP A 4 -22.43 -0.03 17.74
CA ASP A 4 -21.02 0.37 17.77
C ASP A 4 -20.05 -0.81 17.71
N CYS A 5 -20.45 -1.96 18.27
CA CYS A 5 -19.63 -3.17 18.26
C CYS A 5 -19.61 -3.81 16.86
N PHE A 6 -20.73 -3.75 16.15
CA PHE A 6 -20.83 -4.24 14.78
C PHE A 6 -19.98 -3.39 13.82
N CYS A 7 -20.06 -2.05 13.90
CA CYS A 7 -19.24 -1.17 13.06
C CYS A 7 -17.73 -1.35 13.31
N LYS A 8 -17.30 -1.49 14.56
CA LYS A 8 -15.89 -1.74 14.90
C LYS A 8 -15.40 -3.09 14.37
N LEU A 9 -16.20 -4.14 14.50
CA LEU A 9 -15.87 -5.46 13.98
C LEU A 9 -15.76 -5.44 12.45
N CYS A 10 -16.70 -4.81 11.76
CA CYS A 10 -16.66 -4.66 10.29
C CYS A 10 -15.42 -3.88 9.84
N GLY A 11 -15.06 -2.80 10.53
CA GLY A 11 -13.84 -2.03 10.21
C GLY A 11 -12.57 -2.86 10.37
N ILE A 12 -12.50 -3.72 11.39
CA ILE A 12 -11.33 -4.58 11.61
C ILE A 12 -11.26 -5.69 10.56
N ILE A 13 -12.38 -6.33 10.23
CA ILE A 13 -12.44 -7.33 9.16
C ILE A 13 -12.03 -6.71 7.82
N PHE A 14 -12.49 -5.49 7.54
CA PHE A 14 -12.09 -4.76 6.34
C PHE A 14 -10.58 -4.49 6.29
N LEU A 15 -9.99 -4.00 7.38
CA LEU A 15 -8.53 -3.78 7.45
C LEU A 15 -7.73 -5.09 7.34
N LEU A 16 -8.23 -6.19 7.91
CA LEU A 16 -7.63 -7.52 7.75
C LEU A 16 -7.69 -7.99 6.29
N ALA A 17 -8.81 -7.75 5.62
CA ALA A 17 -8.96 -8.12 4.22
C ALA A 17 -7.98 -7.35 3.32
N LEU A 18 -7.74 -6.06 3.61
CA LEU A 18 -6.73 -5.26 2.93
C LEU A 18 -5.33 -5.87 3.11
N GLU A 19 -4.89 -6.10 4.35
CA GLU A 19 -3.56 -6.68 4.63
C GLU A 19 -3.36 -8.07 4.01
N ILE A 20 -4.40 -8.90 3.96
CA ILE A 20 -4.32 -10.21 3.29
C ILE A 20 -4.25 -10.03 1.77
N THR A 21 -5.00 -9.08 1.21
CA THR A 21 -5.00 -8.81 -0.24
C THR A 21 -3.62 -8.34 -0.68
N ASP A 22 -3.03 -7.39 0.05
CA ASP A 22 -1.68 -6.89 -0.23
C ASP A 22 -0.64 -8.02 -0.20
N LEU A 23 -0.68 -8.84 0.86
CA LEU A 23 0.19 -10.01 0.98
C LEU A 23 0.05 -10.98 -0.19
N VAL A 24 -1.18 -11.23 -0.66
CA VAL A 24 -1.41 -12.09 -1.83
C VAL A 24 -0.78 -11.48 -3.09
N LEU A 25 -0.94 -10.17 -3.30
CA LEU A 25 -0.35 -9.46 -4.44
C LEU A 25 1.18 -9.48 -4.42
N ASP A 26 1.80 -9.44 -3.23
CA ASP A 26 3.25 -9.56 -3.07
C ASP A 26 3.78 -10.92 -3.49
N TRP A 27 3.11 -11.98 -3.07
CA TRP A 27 3.46 -13.34 -3.43
C TRP A 27 3.20 -13.62 -4.91
N ASP A 28 2.08 -13.14 -5.46
CA ASP A 28 1.78 -13.25 -6.89
C ASP A 28 2.84 -12.54 -7.73
N PHE A 29 3.26 -11.33 -7.32
CA PHE A 29 4.34 -10.60 -7.96
C PHE A 29 5.67 -11.35 -7.90
N TYR A 30 5.99 -11.99 -6.78
CA TYR A 30 7.18 -12.84 -6.68
C TYR A 30 7.12 -14.05 -7.63
N VAL A 31 6.00 -14.77 -7.63
CA VAL A 31 5.79 -15.97 -8.46
C VAL A 31 5.92 -15.61 -9.93
N GLU A 32 5.33 -14.48 -10.34
CA GLU A 32 5.42 -13.96 -11.70
C GLU A 32 6.86 -13.65 -12.10
N VAL A 33 7.57 -12.88 -11.28
CA VAL A 33 8.95 -12.46 -11.58
C VAL A 33 9.90 -13.67 -11.65
N VAL A 34 9.69 -14.69 -10.83
CA VAL A 34 10.52 -15.91 -10.88
C VAL A 34 10.21 -16.80 -12.09
N ASN A 35 8.96 -16.81 -12.55
CA ASN A 35 8.53 -17.63 -13.68
C ASN A 35 8.65 -16.91 -15.04
N THR A 36 8.99 -15.63 -15.05
CA THR A 36 9.18 -14.89 -16.29
C THR A 36 10.38 -15.42 -17.08
N THR A 37 10.23 -15.54 -18.40
CA THR A 37 11.32 -15.87 -19.32
C THR A 37 11.96 -14.65 -19.95
N GLN A 38 11.53 -13.43 -19.55
CA GLN A 38 11.98 -12.18 -20.15
C GLN A 38 13.34 -11.74 -19.60
N GLU A 39 14.29 -11.48 -20.49
CA GLU A 39 15.56 -10.85 -20.13
C GLU A 39 15.43 -9.32 -20.10
N PRO A 40 16.11 -8.62 -19.19
CA PRO A 40 17.14 -9.11 -18.26
C PRO A 40 16.59 -9.59 -16.90
N ILE A 41 15.27 -9.70 -16.74
CA ILE A 41 14.65 -10.01 -15.44
C ILE A 41 14.96 -11.45 -15.02
N ASN A 42 14.77 -12.41 -15.93
CA ASN A 42 14.98 -13.84 -15.68
C ASN A 42 16.40 -14.17 -15.15
N THR A 43 17.44 -13.48 -15.61
CA THR A 43 18.82 -13.68 -15.12
C THR A 43 19.16 -12.87 -13.85
N ALA A 44 18.29 -11.94 -13.43
CA ALA A 44 18.53 -11.04 -12.31
C ALA A 44 18.25 -11.69 -10.94
N LYS A 45 19.05 -12.70 -10.56
CA LYS A 45 18.91 -13.42 -9.27
C LYS A 45 18.80 -12.52 -8.04
N LYS A 46 19.53 -11.39 -8.04
CA LYS A 46 19.48 -10.40 -6.95
C LYS A 46 18.11 -9.74 -6.83
N LEU A 47 17.44 -9.47 -7.96
CA LEU A 47 16.09 -8.93 -7.99
C LEU A 47 15.08 -9.93 -7.43
N HIS A 48 15.16 -11.20 -7.86
CA HIS A 48 14.27 -12.25 -7.36
C HIS A 48 14.43 -12.45 -5.85
N THR A 49 15.67 -12.41 -5.36
CA THR A 49 15.97 -12.53 -3.92
C THR A 49 15.45 -11.32 -3.15
N ALA A 50 15.62 -10.11 -3.68
CA ALA A 50 15.09 -8.91 -3.03
C ALA A 50 13.56 -8.96 -2.90
N ILE A 51 12.85 -9.31 -3.98
CA ILE A 51 11.39 -9.43 -3.97
C ILE A 51 10.93 -10.49 -2.96
N LEU A 52 11.58 -11.66 -2.94
CA LEU A 52 11.28 -12.71 -1.97
C LEU A 52 11.47 -12.24 -0.52
N VAL A 53 12.58 -11.55 -0.23
CA VAL A 53 12.86 -11.06 1.13
C VAL A 53 11.78 -10.09 1.59
N PHE A 54 11.32 -9.18 0.73
CA PHE A 54 10.25 -8.26 1.09
C PHE A 54 8.89 -8.94 1.19
N ALA A 55 8.57 -9.94 0.36
CA ALA A 55 7.34 -10.73 0.51
C ALA A 55 7.32 -11.55 1.81
N ILE A 56 8.46 -12.12 2.23
CA ILE A 56 8.59 -12.80 3.53
C ILE A 56 8.44 -11.80 4.69
N PHE A 57 9.09 -10.63 4.56
CA PHE A 57 8.96 -9.56 5.55
C PHE A 57 7.51 -9.11 5.68
N GLY A 58 6.81 -8.92 4.56
CA GLY A 58 5.39 -8.55 4.54
C GLY A 58 4.49 -9.62 5.14
N THR A 59 4.81 -10.90 4.92
CA THR A 59 4.13 -12.00 5.64
C THR A 59 4.26 -11.84 7.16
N CYS A 60 5.45 -11.48 7.65
CA CYS A 60 5.68 -11.29 9.07
C CYS A 60 4.96 -10.04 9.61
N ALA A 61 4.97 -8.94 8.85
CA ALA A 61 4.28 -7.69 9.18
C ALA A 61 2.76 -7.88 9.21
N CYS A 62 2.19 -8.56 8.21
CA CYS A 62 0.78 -8.94 8.16
C CYS A 62 0.37 -9.76 9.39
N VAL A 63 1.12 -10.82 9.74
CA VAL A 63 0.85 -11.61 10.96
C VAL A 63 0.94 -10.76 12.22
N ALA A 64 1.95 -9.89 12.33
CA ALA A 64 2.08 -8.99 13.47
C ALA A 64 0.88 -8.02 13.57
N SER A 65 0.42 -7.49 12.45
CA SER A 65 -0.73 -6.59 12.40
C SER A 65 -2.03 -7.29 12.79
N ILE A 66 -2.26 -8.52 12.30
CA ILE A 66 -3.39 -9.37 12.72
C ILE A 66 -3.38 -9.56 14.24
N LEU A 67 -2.23 -9.93 14.81
CA LEU A 67 -2.09 -10.16 16.25
C LEU A 67 -2.37 -8.89 17.05
N VAL A 68 -1.83 -7.74 16.63
CA VAL A 68 -2.08 -6.46 17.30
C VAL A 68 -3.55 -6.07 17.22
N LYS A 69 -4.20 -6.20 16.05
CA LYS A 69 -5.64 -5.92 15.89
C LYS A 69 -6.47 -6.77 16.86
N ILE A 70 -6.18 -8.07 16.96
CA ILE A 70 -6.86 -8.98 17.90
C ILE A 70 -6.65 -8.52 19.35
N VAL A 71 -5.39 -8.22 19.73
CA VAL A 71 -5.07 -7.77 21.09
C VAL A 71 -5.76 -6.44 21.42
N CYS A 72 -5.79 -5.49 20.49
CA CYS A 72 -6.46 -4.20 20.67
C CYS A 72 -7.97 -4.37 20.88
N VAL A 73 -8.62 -5.28 20.15
CA VAL A 73 -10.04 -5.62 20.37
C VAL A 73 -10.26 -6.19 21.76
N LEU A 74 -9.43 -7.15 22.16
CA LEU A 74 -9.59 -7.86 23.43
C LEU A 74 -9.28 -6.97 24.64
N ARG A 75 -8.28 -6.08 24.51
CA ARG A 75 -7.78 -5.27 25.64
C ARG A 75 -8.25 -3.81 25.61
N LYS A 76 -9.03 -3.39 24.61
CA LYS A 76 -9.45 -1.99 24.41
C LYS A 76 -8.28 -0.99 24.52
N LYS A 77 -7.11 -1.37 23.96
CA LYS A 77 -5.86 -0.61 24.06
C LYS A 77 -5.77 0.50 23.01
N ASP A 78 -4.96 1.50 23.32
CA ASP A 78 -4.73 2.70 22.53
C ASP A 78 -4.20 2.47 21.11
N ASP A 79 -4.50 3.45 20.25
CA ASP A 79 -4.21 3.45 18.82
C ASP A 79 -2.70 3.55 18.48
N THR A 80 -1.82 3.73 19.46
CA THR A 80 -0.37 3.95 19.24
C THR A 80 0.28 2.77 18.50
N PHE A 81 -0.09 1.54 18.83
CA PHE A 81 0.45 0.35 18.14
C PHE A 81 0.03 0.29 16.67
N PHE A 82 -1.15 0.82 16.31
CA PHE A 82 -1.57 0.90 14.92
C PHE A 82 -0.75 1.90 14.13
N VAL A 83 -0.39 3.05 14.73
CA VAL A 83 0.46 4.05 14.07
C VAL A 83 1.85 3.49 13.81
N ILE A 84 2.42 2.75 14.77
CA ILE A 84 3.75 2.14 14.61
C ILE A 84 3.74 1.06 13.53
N LEU A 85 2.76 0.16 13.55
CA LEU A 85 2.65 -0.88 12.55
C LEU A 85 2.43 -0.31 11.14
N SER A 86 1.56 0.70 11.01
CA SER A 86 1.34 1.43 9.75
C SER A 86 2.66 1.98 9.23
N LEU A 87 3.40 2.69 10.07
CA LEU A 87 4.69 3.28 9.69
C LEU A 87 5.74 2.23 9.30
N ILE A 88 5.77 1.08 9.99
CA ILE A 88 6.69 -0.01 9.64
C ILE A 88 6.29 -0.64 8.30
N SER A 89 5.01 -0.93 8.08
CA SER A 89 4.48 -1.46 6.81
C SER A 89 4.84 -0.53 5.66
N THR A 90 4.41 0.74 5.74
CA THR A 90 4.62 1.75 4.71
C THR A 90 6.09 1.83 4.26
N TRP A 91 7.03 1.91 5.22
CA TRP A 91 8.42 2.23 4.90
C TRP A 91 9.32 1.01 4.65
N PHE A 92 9.02 -0.13 5.27
CA PHE A 92 9.88 -1.32 5.20
C PHE A 92 9.31 -2.46 4.35
N GLU A 93 8.02 -2.40 4.02
CA GLU A 93 7.33 -3.38 3.19
C GLU A 93 6.88 -2.73 1.87
N ASP A 94 5.88 -1.86 1.93
CA ASP A 94 5.18 -1.35 0.75
C ASP A 94 6.10 -0.50 -0.13
N PHE A 95 6.86 0.42 0.47
CA PHE A 95 7.76 1.29 -0.27
C PHE A 95 8.87 0.52 -1.01
N PRO A 96 9.63 -0.40 -0.38
CA PRO A 96 10.57 -1.23 -1.13
C PRO A 96 9.91 -2.08 -2.22
N GLN A 97 8.71 -2.61 -1.97
CA GLN A 97 8.01 -3.45 -2.93
C GLN A 97 7.52 -2.68 -4.16
N ILE A 98 6.95 -1.48 -4.00
CA ILE A 98 6.54 -0.65 -5.14
C ILE A 98 7.75 -0.20 -5.98
N ILE A 99 8.89 0.06 -5.34
CA ILE A 99 10.14 0.39 -6.04
C ILE A 99 10.65 -0.82 -6.84
N LEU A 100 10.59 -2.03 -6.28
CA LEU A 100 10.96 -3.24 -7.01
C LEU A 100 10.02 -3.51 -8.19
N ALA A 101 8.71 -3.28 -8.01
CA ALA A 101 7.73 -3.36 -9.10
C ALA A 101 8.04 -2.36 -10.22
N MET A 102 8.39 -1.11 -9.89
CA MET A 102 8.84 -0.12 -10.87
C MET A 102 10.12 -0.56 -11.60
N ILE A 103 11.10 -1.13 -10.88
CA ILE A 103 12.34 -1.63 -11.50
C ILE A 103 12.04 -2.76 -12.49
N VAL A 104 11.11 -3.66 -12.17
CA VAL A 104 10.67 -4.72 -13.09
C VAL A 104 10.00 -4.10 -14.30
N ALA A 105 9.01 -3.21 -14.11
CA ALA A 105 8.27 -2.56 -15.18
C ALA A 105 9.18 -1.81 -16.17
N PHE A 106 10.15 -1.03 -15.67
CA PHE A 106 11.09 -0.30 -16.54
C PHE A 106 12.10 -1.19 -17.26
N LYS A 107 12.25 -2.46 -16.85
CA LYS A 107 13.22 -3.39 -17.44
C LYS A 107 12.57 -4.45 -18.34
N SER A 108 11.28 -4.72 -18.19
CA SER A 108 10.52 -5.61 -19.07
C SER A 108 10.18 -4.90 -20.38
N SER A 109 10.43 -5.58 -21.52
CA SER A 109 10.09 -5.06 -22.85
C SER A 109 8.73 -5.52 -23.38
N GLU A 110 8.10 -6.50 -22.73
CA GLU A 110 6.82 -7.08 -23.12
C GLU A 110 5.80 -6.93 -21.97
N LEU A 111 4.52 -6.84 -22.35
CA LEU A 111 3.38 -6.52 -21.48
C LEU A 111 3.50 -7.18 -20.10
N ILE A 112 3.84 -6.35 -19.12
CA ILE A 112 2.97 -5.97 -18.02
C ILE A 112 1.95 -7.05 -17.71
N ASP A 113 2.32 -7.86 -16.75
CA ASP A 113 1.42 -8.85 -16.22
C ASP A 113 0.31 -8.15 -15.41
N ASN A 114 -0.86 -8.81 -15.39
CA ASN A 114 -2.05 -8.25 -14.76
C ASN A 114 -1.83 -7.95 -13.27
N VAL A 115 -0.90 -8.66 -12.62
CA VAL A 115 -0.59 -8.49 -11.19
C VAL A 115 -0.02 -7.09 -10.92
N GLN A 116 0.86 -6.55 -11.77
CA GLN A 116 1.42 -5.22 -11.55
C GLN A 116 0.37 -4.11 -11.65
N VAL A 117 -0.58 -4.26 -12.58
CA VAL A 117 -1.72 -3.32 -12.73
C VAL A 117 -2.63 -3.40 -11.50
N ILE A 118 -2.96 -4.63 -11.06
CA ILE A 118 -3.79 -4.83 -9.87
C ILE A 118 -3.08 -4.26 -8.64
N LYS A 119 -1.78 -4.51 -8.48
CA LYS A 119 -0.97 -4.01 -7.36
C LYS A 119 -0.88 -2.49 -7.35
N ALA A 120 -0.61 -1.86 -8.49
CA ALA A 120 -0.56 -0.41 -8.57
C ALA A 120 -1.94 0.22 -8.30
N GLY A 121 -3.02 -0.38 -8.82
CA GLY A 121 -4.39 0.03 -8.52
C GLY A 121 -4.74 -0.11 -7.03
N TYR A 122 -4.36 -1.22 -6.42
CA TYR A 122 -4.55 -1.49 -5.00
C TYR A 122 -3.80 -0.47 -4.14
N ALA A 123 -2.51 -0.22 -4.42
CA ALA A 123 -1.71 0.78 -3.72
C ALA A 123 -2.30 2.20 -3.78
N ILE A 124 -2.92 2.58 -4.91
CA ILE A 124 -3.65 3.85 -5.02
C ILE A 124 -4.87 3.86 -4.10
N VAL A 125 -5.70 2.81 -4.13
CA VAL A 125 -6.91 2.71 -3.31
C VAL A 125 -6.56 2.74 -1.82
N GLU A 126 -5.56 1.96 -1.41
CA GLU A 126 -5.09 1.91 -0.04
C GLU A 126 -4.55 3.25 0.43
N ALA A 127 -3.70 3.91 -0.37
CA ALA A 127 -3.17 5.23 -0.04
C ALA A 127 -4.30 6.26 0.19
N VAL A 128 -5.35 6.23 -0.65
CA VAL A 128 -6.53 7.10 -0.47
C VAL A 128 -7.25 6.79 0.85
N ILE A 129 -7.46 5.51 1.17
CA ILE A 129 -8.10 5.09 2.44
C ILE A 129 -7.27 5.57 3.65
N LEU A 130 -5.95 5.41 3.60
CA LEU A 130 -5.04 5.82 4.68
C LEU A 130 -4.99 7.34 4.86
N ILE A 131 -4.98 8.11 3.76
CA ILE A 131 -5.07 9.57 3.81
C ILE A 131 -6.40 10.01 4.44
N LEU A 132 -7.53 9.45 4.00
CA LEU A 132 -8.85 9.78 4.54
C LEU A 132 -8.95 9.43 6.03
N ARG A 133 -8.42 8.27 6.44
CA ARG A 133 -8.35 7.85 7.85
C ARG A 133 -7.49 8.81 8.67
N SER A 134 -6.32 9.19 8.17
CA SER A 134 -5.41 10.13 8.83
C SER A 134 -6.04 11.50 9.00
N MET A 135 -6.73 12.01 7.96
CA MET A 135 -7.49 13.26 8.02
C MET A 135 -8.64 13.19 9.03
N TRP A 136 -9.35 12.07 9.09
CA TRP A 136 -10.45 11.87 10.03
C TRP A 136 -9.96 11.82 11.48
N LEU A 137 -8.87 11.09 11.75
CA LEU A 137 -8.22 11.04 13.06
C LEU A 137 -7.69 12.41 13.49
N CYS A 138 -7.09 13.17 12.57
CA CYS A 138 -6.66 14.54 12.83
C CYS A 138 -7.84 15.45 13.18
N ARG A 139 -8.95 15.40 12.42
CA ARG A 139 -10.15 16.21 12.71
C ARG A 139 -10.79 15.88 14.04
N ILE A 140 -10.89 14.60 14.40
CA ILE A 140 -11.46 14.21 15.71
C ILE A 140 -10.57 14.68 16.85
N LYS A 141 -9.24 14.51 16.75
CA LYS A 141 -8.32 14.96 17.80
C LYS A 141 -8.28 16.48 17.90
N GLU A 142 -8.35 17.21 16.80
CA GLU A 142 -8.38 18.67 16.80
C GLU A 142 -9.69 19.21 17.39
N MET A 143 -10.83 18.55 17.12
CA MET A 143 -12.10 18.88 17.78
C MET A 143 -12.11 18.50 19.26
N CYS A 144 -11.62 17.32 19.65
CA CYS A 144 -11.51 16.95 21.07
C CYS A 144 -10.54 17.86 21.84
N ILE A 145 -9.41 18.27 21.26
CA ILE A 145 -8.51 19.24 21.91
C ILE A 145 -9.17 20.62 22.03
N LYS A 146 -9.92 21.06 21.02
CA LYS A 146 -10.55 22.38 21.03
C LYS A 146 -11.82 22.46 21.90
N TYR A 147 -12.51 21.34 22.13
CA TYR A 147 -13.74 21.28 22.92
C TYR A 147 -13.57 20.64 24.31
N CYS A 148 -12.60 19.75 24.54
CA CYS A 148 -12.36 19.15 25.87
C CYS A 148 -11.34 19.92 26.73
N CYS A 149 -10.57 20.86 26.17
CA CYS A 149 -9.74 21.78 26.98
C CYS A 149 -10.58 22.83 27.76
N CYS A 150 -11.90 22.72 27.79
CA CYS A 150 -12.76 23.57 28.60
C CYS A 150 -13.40 22.91 29.82
N ASP A 151 -13.35 21.58 30.05
CA ASP A 151 -14.18 21.00 31.14
C ASP A 151 -13.65 19.76 31.90
N CYS A 152 -12.38 19.38 31.82
CA CYS A 152 -11.83 18.34 32.73
C CYS A 152 -10.42 18.68 33.20
N ILE A 153 -10.27 19.72 34.03
CA ILE A 153 -9.27 19.70 35.11
C ILE A 153 -10.07 19.28 36.33
N ASP A 154 -10.28 17.98 36.48
CA ASP A 154 -10.43 17.41 37.81
C ASP A 154 -9.01 17.06 38.24
N ASP A 155 -8.51 17.85 39.18
CA ASP A 155 -7.30 17.62 39.96
C ASP A 155 -7.31 16.19 40.56
N ASP A 156 -6.12 15.61 40.72
CA ASP A 156 -5.80 14.41 41.53
C ASP A 156 -5.28 13.16 40.80
N ASP A 157 -4.50 13.30 39.74
CA ASP A 157 -3.47 12.29 39.43
C ASP A 157 -2.16 12.97 39.03
N ASP A 158 -1.15 12.81 39.91
CA ASP A 158 0.22 13.31 39.83
C ASP A 158 1.02 12.57 38.73
N TYR A 159 0.45 12.47 37.53
CA TYR A 159 1.14 11.97 36.34
C TYR A 159 1.99 13.11 35.78
N ASP A 160 3.29 12.85 35.63
CA ASP A 160 4.27 13.80 35.08
C ASP A 160 3.78 14.37 33.73
N VAL A 161 3.27 15.60 33.78
CA VAL A 161 2.70 16.36 32.64
C VAL A 161 3.68 16.45 31.46
N ASP A 162 4.98 16.31 31.74
CA ASP A 162 6.04 16.31 30.74
C ASP A 162 6.08 15.02 29.89
N GLU A 163 5.75 13.85 30.46
CA GLU A 163 5.77 12.56 29.75
C GLU A 163 4.59 12.42 28.77
N GLU A 164 3.39 12.89 29.17
CA GLU A 164 2.21 12.88 28.30
C GLU A 164 2.40 13.82 27.09
N ASN A 165 2.96 15.01 27.33
CA ASN A 165 3.23 15.98 26.27
C ASN A 165 4.29 15.48 25.27
N ALA A 166 5.33 14.79 25.75
CA ALA A 166 6.34 14.17 24.90
C ALA A 166 5.74 13.06 24.02
N ASN A 167 4.91 12.19 24.59
CA ASN A 167 4.26 11.09 23.86
C ASN A 167 3.31 11.62 22.77
N LYS A 168 2.55 12.68 23.08
CA LYS A 168 1.63 13.34 22.13
C LYS A 168 2.36 14.00 20.96
N SER A 169 3.54 14.57 21.21
CA SER A 169 4.41 15.17 20.17
C SER A 169 4.97 14.10 19.22
N TRP A 170 5.43 12.98 19.77
CA TRP A 170 5.98 11.88 18.98
C TRP A 170 4.92 11.24 18.07
N ILE A 171 3.71 10.98 18.57
CA ILE A 171 2.61 10.41 17.78
C ILE A 171 2.24 11.31 16.60
N LYS A 172 2.20 12.63 16.78
CA LYS A 172 1.94 13.58 15.68
C LYS A 172 3.03 13.48 14.61
N THR A 173 4.29 13.41 15.04
CA THR A 173 5.44 13.29 14.13
C THR A 173 5.39 11.98 13.35
N ALA A 174 5.07 10.87 14.02
CA ALA A 174 4.90 9.56 13.40
C ALA A 174 3.78 9.56 12.35
N ILE A 175 2.61 10.16 12.64
CA ILE A 175 1.51 10.27 11.68
C ILE A 175 1.92 11.09 10.44
N ILE A 176 2.64 12.20 10.62
CA ILE A 176 3.12 13.02 9.50
C ILE A 176 4.11 12.21 8.65
N PHE A 177 5.02 11.48 9.28
CA PHE A 177 6.01 10.67 8.59
C PHE A 177 5.38 9.50 7.81
N ASP A 178 4.38 8.85 8.40
CA ASP A 178 3.58 7.82 7.74
C ASP A 178 2.82 8.39 6.52
N LEU A 179 2.18 9.56 6.69
CA LEU A 179 1.50 10.26 5.60
C LEU A 179 2.44 10.61 4.44
N ILE A 180 3.68 11.04 4.73
CA ILE A 180 4.69 11.29 3.70
C ILE A 180 5.00 9.99 2.95
N GLY A 181 5.19 8.88 3.65
CA GLY A 181 5.43 7.57 3.04
C GLY A 181 4.28 7.16 2.12
N VAL A 182 3.04 7.27 2.60
CA VAL A 182 1.82 6.99 1.80
C VAL A 182 1.75 7.85 0.53
N VAL A 183 2.06 9.15 0.63
CA VAL A 183 2.08 10.04 -0.55
C VAL A 183 3.17 9.62 -1.55
N ILE A 184 4.34 9.21 -1.06
CA ILE A 184 5.42 8.71 -1.93
C ILE A 184 4.97 7.44 -2.66
N ILE A 185 4.39 6.47 -1.94
CA ILE A 185 3.86 5.23 -2.52
C ILE A 185 2.79 5.54 -3.57
N LEU A 186 1.87 6.47 -3.27
CA LEU A 186 0.85 6.91 -4.21
C LEU A 186 1.46 7.47 -5.51
N LEU A 187 2.48 8.32 -5.39
CA LEU A 187 3.19 8.86 -6.56
C LEU A 187 3.91 7.76 -7.34
N CYS A 188 4.58 6.82 -6.66
CA CYS A 188 5.21 5.65 -7.29
C CYS A 188 4.19 4.78 -8.03
N ALA A 189 3.03 4.52 -7.42
CA ALA A 189 1.96 3.74 -8.01
C ALA A 189 1.34 4.44 -9.24
N ILE A 190 1.19 5.78 -9.20
CA ILE A 190 0.74 6.56 -10.36
C ILE A 190 1.78 6.48 -11.49
N ILE A 191 3.07 6.67 -11.18
CA ILE A 191 4.14 6.56 -12.18
C ILE A 191 4.15 5.17 -12.80
N LEU A 192 4.05 4.13 -11.97
CA LEU A 192 3.94 2.75 -12.41
C LEU A 192 2.73 2.61 -13.35
N MET A 193 1.53 3.00 -12.93
CA MET A 193 0.32 2.94 -13.79
C MET A 193 0.50 3.67 -15.12
N VAL A 194 1.12 4.85 -15.14
CA VAL A 194 1.35 5.60 -16.38
C VAL A 194 2.29 4.83 -17.30
N GLU A 195 3.40 4.31 -16.78
CA GLU A 195 4.31 3.46 -17.57
C GLU A 195 3.56 2.25 -18.13
N LEU A 196 2.74 1.61 -17.30
CA LEU A 196 1.99 0.43 -17.71
C LEU A 196 0.98 0.73 -18.84
N GLN A 197 0.33 1.90 -18.81
CA GLN A 197 -0.60 2.33 -19.87
C GLN A 197 0.12 2.70 -21.18
N ILE A 198 1.31 3.30 -21.09
CA ILE A 198 2.11 3.68 -22.26
C ILE A 198 2.46 2.43 -23.08
N ASP A 199 2.84 1.34 -22.43
CA ASP A 199 3.22 0.12 -23.13
C ASP A 199 2.01 -0.64 -23.68
N ALA A 200 0.87 -0.64 -22.98
CA ALA A 200 -0.40 -1.15 -23.52
C ALA A 200 -0.82 -0.40 -24.80
N PHE A 201 -0.61 0.93 -24.85
CA PHE A 201 -0.90 1.76 -26.02
C PHE A 201 0.10 1.55 -27.18
N LYS A 202 1.39 1.33 -26.89
CA LYS A 202 2.38 0.97 -27.91
C LYS A 202 1.99 -0.34 -28.60
N TYR A 203 1.57 -1.34 -27.83
CA TYR A 203 1.25 -2.66 -28.36
C TYR A 203 0.02 -2.65 -29.27
N THR A 204 -1.04 -1.93 -28.88
CA THR A 204 -2.24 -1.77 -29.70
C THR A 204 -1.96 -1.06 -31.03
N ASN A 205 -1.08 -0.06 -31.04
CA ASN A 205 -0.69 0.62 -32.29
C ASN A 205 0.16 -0.25 -33.21
N VAL A 206 1.06 -1.08 -32.67
CA VAL A 206 1.86 -2.03 -33.47
C VAL A 206 0.96 -3.07 -34.15
N ILE A 207 -0.02 -3.62 -33.42
CA ILE A 207 -1.00 -4.56 -33.99
C ILE A 207 -1.86 -3.88 -35.07
N GLY A 208 -2.32 -2.65 -34.82
CA GLY A 208 -3.08 -1.88 -35.82
C GLY A 208 -2.27 -1.62 -37.10
N HIS A 209 -0.98 -1.33 -36.98
CA HIS A 209 -0.10 -1.13 -38.12
C HIS A 209 0.21 -2.44 -38.88
N PHE A 210 0.33 -3.56 -38.16
CA PHE A 210 0.46 -4.88 -38.78
C PHE A 210 -0.80 -5.29 -39.54
N ALA A 211 -1.98 -5.10 -38.93
CA ALA A 211 -3.27 -5.42 -39.55
C ALA A 211 -3.48 -4.62 -40.85
N ASN A 212 -3.18 -3.31 -40.82
CA ASN A 212 -3.27 -2.46 -42.02
C ASN A 212 -2.25 -2.84 -43.10
N SER A 213 -1.01 -3.19 -42.72
CA SER A 213 0.00 -3.69 -43.67
C SER A 213 -0.43 -4.99 -44.33
N THR A 214 -0.94 -5.97 -43.58
CA THR A 214 -1.41 -7.26 -44.12
C THR A 214 -2.63 -7.11 -45.02
N MET A 215 -3.55 -6.19 -44.69
CA MET A 215 -4.74 -5.93 -45.50
C MET A 215 -4.38 -5.22 -46.82
N SER A 216 -3.37 -4.34 -46.80
CA SER A 216 -2.83 -3.72 -48.02
C SER A 216 -2.13 -4.70 -48.96
N THR A 217 -1.37 -5.67 -48.42
CA THR A 217 -0.70 -6.71 -49.22
C THR A 217 -1.69 -7.70 -49.81
N TRP A 218 -2.76 -8.02 -49.08
CA TRP A 218 -3.85 -8.83 -49.59
C TRP A 218 -4.53 -8.17 -50.81
N ASN A 219 -4.90 -6.89 -50.71
CA ASN A 219 -5.51 -6.18 -51.84
C ASN A 219 -4.59 -6.05 -53.07
N ALA A 220 -3.28 -5.97 -52.87
CA ALA A 220 -2.31 -5.92 -53.97
C ALA A 220 -2.05 -7.28 -54.65
N THR A 221 -2.35 -8.39 -53.98
CA THR A 221 -2.09 -9.75 -54.52
C THR A 221 -3.29 -10.31 -55.30
N TYR A 222 -4.49 -9.75 -55.09
CA TYR A 222 -5.75 -10.22 -55.70
C TYR A 222 -6.41 -9.21 -56.65
N GLN A 223 -5.65 -8.23 -57.15
CA GLN A 223 -6.00 -7.38 -58.29
C GLN A 223 -5.12 -7.73 -59.49
#